data_AF-A0A9D5BJV0-F1
#
_entry.id   AF-A0A9D5BJV0-F1
#
_cell.length_a   1.000
_cell.length_b   1.000
_cell.length_c   1.000
_cell.angle_alpha   90.00
_cell.angle_beta   90.00
_cell.angle_gamma   90.00
#
_symmetry.space_group_name_H-M   'P 1'
#
loop_
_entity.id
_entity.type
_entity.pdbx_description
1 polymer ?
#
loop_
_entity_poly.entity_id
_entity_poly.type
_entity_poly.pdbx_seq_one_letter_code
_entity_poly.pdbx_strand_id
1 'polypeptide(L)'
;MSADIADGLKEDLAWTSYILLRNTNAIAALILIQGEICARGYWNEIDDSSKEILLGQFRNKIENAGLNNLKETLYFPQDADSEFQDLLPKGARSLLVQPILQVSMESATDSQKPAGFILLVSTTRYAFSIKDRAWIAAVANKLRGNLK
;
A
#
# COMPACT_ATOMS: atom_id res chain seq x y z
N MET A 1 -16.24 -25.84 10.34
CA MET A 1 -15.47 -24.74 10.95
C MET A 1 -14.21 -24.52 10.13
N SER A 2 -14.22 -23.48 9.29
CA SER A 2 -13.09 -23.00 8.47
C SER A 2 -13.52 -21.65 7.87
N ALA A 3 -12.97 -20.53 8.34
CA ALA A 3 -13.11 -19.19 7.71
C ALA A 3 -12.25 -18.06 8.36
N ASP A 4 -11.34 -18.33 9.31
CA ASP A 4 -10.63 -17.24 10.02
C ASP A 4 -9.57 -16.48 9.20
N ILE A 5 -9.36 -16.86 7.93
CA ILE A 5 -8.35 -16.24 7.06
C ILE A 5 -8.89 -14.95 6.41
N ALA A 6 -10.21 -14.77 6.29
CA ALA A 6 -10.81 -13.62 5.59
C ALA A 6 -11.14 -12.42 6.50
N ASP A 7 -11.46 -12.64 7.77
CA ASP A 7 -11.81 -11.55 8.70
C ASP A 7 -10.57 -10.99 9.42
N GLY A 8 -9.63 -11.85 9.84
CA GLY A 8 -8.38 -11.41 10.45
C GLY A 8 -7.54 -10.51 9.54
N LEU A 9 -7.45 -10.83 8.24
CA LEU A 9 -6.72 -10.01 7.27
C LEU A 9 -7.35 -8.62 7.10
N LYS A 10 -8.69 -8.53 7.07
CA LYS A 10 -9.39 -7.24 6.97
C LYS A 10 -9.15 -6.38 8.20
N GLU A 11 -9.19 -6.98 9.39
CA GLU A 11 -8.87 -6.29 10.64
C GLU A 11 -7.43 -5.79 10.65
N ASP A 12 -6.48 -6.63 10.25
CA ASP A 12 -5.07 -6.26 10.13
C ASP A 12 -4.86 -5.10 9.15
N LEU A 13 -5.54 -5.12 8.00
CA LEU A 13 -5.46 -4.03 7.01
C LEU A 13 -6.12 -2.75 7.52
N ALA A 14 -7.25 -2.85 8.21
CA ALA A 14 -7.92 -1.72 8.82
C ALA A 14 -7.07 -1.07 9.92
N TRP A 15 -6.47 -1.89 10.79
CA TRP A 15 -5.56 -1.43 11.83
C TRP A 15 -4.29 -0.84 11.24
N THR A 16 -3.70 -1.50 10.23
CA THR A 16 -2.46 -1.05 9.58
C THR A 16 -2.65 0.27 8.85
N SER A 17 -3.71 0.41 8.05
CA SER A 17 -4.03 1.69 7.40
C SER A 17 -4.23 2.82 8.41
N TYR A 18 -4.86 2.54 9.56
CA TYR A 18 -5.04 3.51 10.62
C TYR A 18 -3.71 3.92 11.27
N ILE A 19 -2.88 2.98 11.72
CA ILE A 19 -1.61 3.31 12.38
C ILE A 19 -0.65 4.06 11.44
N LEU A 20 -0.64 3.74 10.14
CA LEU A 20 0.21 4.42 9.17
C LEU A 20 -0.19 5.90 9.04
N LEU A 21 -1.49 6.18 8.92
CA LEU A 21 -1.98 7.56 8.86
C LEU A 21 -1.79 8.33 10.17
N ARG A 22 -1.81 7.64 11.33
CA ARG A 22 -1.64 8.28 12.63
C ARG A 22 -0.19 8.58 13.00
N ASN A 23 0.76 7.80 12.49
CA ASN A 23 2.17 7.89 12.88
C ASN A 23 3.07 8.46 11.78
N THR A 24 2.52 8.81 10.62
CA THR A 24 3.27 9.42 9.52
C THR A 24 2.55 10.68 9.03
N ASN A 25 3.22 11.48 8.21
CA ASN A 25 2.60 12.66 7.56
C ASN A 25 1.74 12.29 6.34
N ALA A 26 1.31 11.04 6.21
CA ALA A 26 0.45 10.61 5.12
C ALA A 26 -0.99 11.13 5.31
N ILE A 27 -1.60 11.55 4.21
CA ILE A 27 -3.02 11.91 4.13
C ILE A 27 -3.89 10.76 3.59
N ALA A 28 -3.26 9.80 2.90
CA ALA A 28 -3.91 8.67 2.27
C ALA A 28 -3.01 7.43 2.31
N ALA A 29 -3.64 6.27 2.51
CA ALA A 29 -2.98 4.97 2.55
C ALA A 29 -3.77 3.98 1.69
N LEU A 30 -3.05 3.22 0.85
CA LEU A 30 -3.59 2.14 0.03
C LEU A 30 -2.73 0.91 0.29
N ILE A 31 -3.34 -0.18 0.71
CA ILE A 31 -2.66 -1.46 0.93
C ILE A 31 -3.28 -2.47 -0.03
N LEU A 32 -2.46 -3.09 -0.87
CA LEU A 32 -2.83 -4.24 -1.68
C LEU A 32 -2.06 -5.44 -1.14
N ILE A 33 -2.75 -6.54 -0.81
CA ILE A 33 -2.11 -7.79 -0.38
C ILE A 33 -2.97 -8.98 -0.80
N GLN A 34 -2.38 -9.98 -1.48
CA GLN A 34 -3.12 -11.17 -1.96
C GLN A 34 -4.43 -10.87 -2.72
N GLY A 35 -4.50 -9.73 -3.42
CA GLY A 35 -5.69 -9.28 -4.15
C GLY A 35 -6.71 -8.50 -3.32
N GLU A 36 -6.57 -8.44 -1.99
CA GLU A 36 -7.36 -7.61 -1.10
C GLU A 36 -6.84 -6.18 -1.07
N ILE A 37 -7.76 -5.20 -1.12
CA ILE A 37 -7.43 -3.77 -1.12
C ILE A 37 -8.04 -3.11 0.10
N CYS A 38 -7.21 -2.35 0.82
CA CYS A 38 -7.65 -1.41 1.85
C CYS A 38 -7.19 0.00 1.49
N ALA A 39 -8.13 0.87 1.17
CA ALA A 39 -7.90 2.30 0.95
C ALA A 39 -8.47 3.10 2.13
N ARG A 40 -7.68 4.04 2.66
CA ARG A 40 -8.09 4.94 3.75
C ARG A 40 -7.51 6.33 3.54
N GLY A 41 -8.20 7.35 4.05
CA GLY A 41 -7.75 8.75 4.00
C GLY A 41 -8.32 9.50 2.81
N TYR A 42 -7.67 10.60 2.44
CA TYR A 42 -8.15 11.51 1.40
C TYR A 42 -7.74 11.00 0.01
N TRP A 43 -8.69 10.37 -0.68
CA TRP A 43 -8.59 10.03 -2.09
C TRP A 43 -9.41 11.01 -2.91
N ASN A 44 -9.08 11.20 -4.19
CA ASN A 44 -9.91 12.02 -5.07
C ASN A 44 -11.35 11.53 -5.05
N GLU A 45 -12.30 12.45 -5.23
CA GLU A 45 -13.70 12.10 -5.45
C GLU A 45 -13.77 11.12 -6.60
N ILE A 46 -14.06 9.88 -6.25
CA ILE A 46 -14.45 8.85 -7.20
C ILE A 46 -15.98 8.90 -7.17
N ASP A 47 -16.59 9.01 -8.35
CA ASP A 47 -18.04 9.06 -8.55
C ASP A 47 -18.77 8.10 -7.60
N ASP A 48 -19.98 8.52 -7.16
CA ASP A 48 -20.87 7.85 -6.20
C ASP A 48 -21.33 6.47 -6.71
N SER A 49 -20.37 5.58 -6.82
CA SER A 49 -20.41 4.27 -7.46
C SER A 49 -20.32 3.20 -6.40
N SER A 50 -20.83 2.01 -6.72
CA SER A 50 -20.80 0.90 -5.77
C SER A 50 -19.36 0.56 -5.38
N LYS A 51 -19.18 0.04 -4.16
CA LYS A 51 -17.87 -0.32 -3.61
C LYS A 51 -17.03 -1.20 -4.55
N GLU A 52 -17.68 -2.07 -5.31
CA GLU A 52 -17.05 -2.97 -6.27
C GLU A 52 -16.43 -2.21 -7.45
N ILE A 53 -17.10 -1.17 -7.94
CA ILE A 53 -16.62 -0.32 -9.03
C ILE A 53 -15.40 0.47 -8.55
N LEU A 54 -15.44 1.01 -7.33
CA LEU A 54 -14.31 1.72 -6.71
C LEU A 54 -13.06 0.83 -6.61
N LEU A 55 -13.23 -0.40 -6.13
CA LEU A 55 -12.14 -1.37 -6.01
C LEU A 55 -11.57 -1.74 -7.38
N GLY A 56 -12.42 -1.93 -8.40
CA GLY A 56 -11.99 -2.17 -9.77
C GLY A 56 -11.17 -1.02 -10.35
N GLN A 57 -11.57 0.22 -10.08
CA GLN A 57 -10.82 1.39 -10.52
C GLN A 57 -9.45 1.51 -9.84
N PHE A 58 -9.34 1.23 -8.54
CA PHE A 58 -8.04 1.17 -7.87
C PHE A 58 -7.15 0.10 -8.50
N ARG A 59 -7.67 -1.12 -8.76
CA ARG A 59 -6.90 -2.18 -9.41
C ARG A 59 -6.34 -1.74 -10.76
N ASN A 60 -7.19 -1.17 -11.63
CA ASN A 60 -6.76 -0.69 -12.94
C ASN A 60 -5.66 0.39 -12.82
N LYS A 61 -5.82 1.34 -11.88
CA LYS A 61 -4.82 2.39 -11.65
C LYS A 61 -3.48 1.83 -11.13
N ILE A 62 -3.53 0.84 -10.25
CA ILE A 62 -2.35 0.15 -9.72
C ILE A 62 -1.63 -0.63 -10.83
N GLU A 63 -2.38 -1.32 -11.68
CA GLU A 63 -1.86 -2.06 -12.84
C GLU A 63 -1.16 -1.12 -13.82
N ASN A 64 -1.82 -0.02 -14.20
CA ASN A 64 -1.26 0.99 -15.10
C ASN A 64 0.00 1.65 -14.54
N ALA A 65 0.07 1.79 -13.21
CA ALA A 65 1.23 2.31 -12.50
C ALA A 65 2.38 1.29 -12.34
N GLY A 66 2.19 0.03 -12.76
CA GLY A 66 3.23 -1.00 -12.70
C GLY A 66 3.61 -1.48 -11.29
N LEU A 67 2.76 -1.23 -10.28
CA LEU A 67 3.13 -1.45 -8.87
C LEU A 67 2.96 -2.92 -8.41
N ASN A 68 2.33 -3.78 -9.21
CA ASN A 68 2.00 -5.16 -8.83
C ASN A 68 3.21 -6.08 -8.56
N ASN A 69 4.36 -5.80 -9.18
CA ASN A 69 5.56 -6.65 -9.09
C ASN A 69 6.75 -5.93 -8.43
N LEU A 70 6.45 -4.98 -7.54
CA LEU A 70 7.48 -4.17 -6.91
C LEU A 70 8.32 -4.99 -5.91
N LYS A 71 9.64 -4.92 -6.04
CA LYS A 71 10.61 -5.60 -5.14
C LYS A 71 11.35 -4.67 -4.20
N GLU A 72 11.47 -3.40 -4.58
CA GLU A 72 12.19 -2.38 -3.83
C GLU A 72 11.26 -1.24 -3.42
N THR A 73 11.56 -0.60 -2.29
CA THR A 73 10.78 0.55 -1.84
C THR A 73 10.99 1.72 -2.78
N LEU A 74 9.91 2.29 -3.31
CA LEU A 74 9.94 3.53 -4.07
C LEU A 74 9.64 4.71 -3.16
N TYR A 75 10.41 5.79 -3.28
CA TYR A 75 10.14 7.02 -2.55
C TYR A 75 10.34 8.24 -3.43
N PHE A 76 9.26 8.97 -3.64
CA PHE A 76 9.21 10.23 -4.39
C PHE A 76 9.00 11.38 -3.40
N PRO A 77 10.04 12.19 -3.10
CA PRO A 77 9.95 13.19 -2.05
C PRO A 77 9.24 14.49 -2.46
N GLN A 78 9.09 14.82 -3.74
CA GLN A 78 8.60 16.14 -4.16
C GLN A 78 7.58 16.17 -5.31
N ASP A 79 7.69 15.25 -6.26
CA ASP A 79 6.97 15.29 -7.54
C ASP A 79 6.23 13.96 -7.78
N ALA A 80 5.50 13.52 -6.75
CA ALA A 80 4.77 12.26 -6.81
C ALA A 80 3.58 12.29 -7.79
N ASP A 81 2.98 13.47 -7.95
CA ASP A 81 1.81 13.72 -8.79
C ASP A 81 2.10 13.56 -10.30
N SER A 82 3.30 13.88 -10.77
CA SER A 82 3.67 13.67 -12.17
C SER A 82 3.84 12.20 -12.55
N GLU A 83 4.32 11.37 -11.62
CA GLU A 83 4.60 9.95 -11.87
C GLU A 83 3.36 9.07 -11.77
N PHE A 84 2.37 9.47 -10.96
CA PHE A 84 1.19 8.67 -10.64
C PHE A 84 -0.11 9.47 -10.70
N GLN A 85 -0.22 10.36 -11.70
CA GLN A 85 -1.28 11.37 -11.82
C GLN A 85 -2.70 10.79 -11.67
N ASP A 86 -2.95 9.62 -12.25
CA ASP A 86 -4.27 8.97 -12.20
C ASP A 86 -4.55 8.25 -10.88
N LEU A 87 -3.51 7.84 -10.15
CA LEU A 87 -3.60 7.06 -8.92
C LEU A 87 -3.68 7.94 -7.66
N LEU A 88 -2.99 9.09 -7.64
CA LEU A 88 -2.83 9.88 -6.43
C LEU A 88 -3.95 10.91 -6.21
N PRO A 89 -4.25 11.25 -4.95
CA PRO A 89 -5.09 12.39 -4.63
C PRO A 89 -4.50 13.71 -5.14
N LYS A 90 -5.37 14.65 -5.49
CA LYS A 90 -5.01 16.01 -5.91
C LYS A 90 -4.15 16.66 -4.83
N GLY A 91 -3.06 17.30 -5.24
CA GLY A 91 -2.13 17.96 -4.34
C GLY A 91 -1.14 17.02 -3.63
N ALA A 92 -1.06 15.75 -4.03
CA ALA A 92 0.03 14.86 -3.62
C ALA A 92 1.39 15.47 -3.98
N ARG A 93 2.29 15.55 -3.00
CA ARG A 93 3.66 16.06 -3.17
C ARG A 93 4.72 15.03 -2.80
N SER A 94 4.38 14.03 -2.00
CA SER A 94 5.28 12.91 -1.79
C SER A 94 4.54 11.59 -1.69
N LEU A 95 5.23 10.54 -2.10
CA LEU A 95 4.70 9.20 -2.22
C LEU A 95 5.76 8.20 -1.76
N LEU A 96 5.34 7.19 -1.01
CA LEU A 96 6.14 6.03 -0.71
C LEU A 96 5.38 4.76 -1.06
N VAL A 97 6.03 3.84 -1.76
CA VAL A 97 5.51 2.51 -2.04
C VAL A 97 6.46 1.47 -1.42
N GLN A 98 6.01 0.82 -0.36
CA GLN A 98 6.74 -0.23 0.33
C GLN A 98 6.23 -1.61 -0.10
N PRO A 99 7.04 -2.44 -0.78
CA PRO A 99 6.63 -3.78 -1.14
C PRO A 99 6.45 -4.68 0.09
N ILE A 100 5.53 -5.64 -0.01
CA ILE A 100 5.33 -6.75 0.91
C ILE A 100 5.78 -8.02 0.17
N LEU A 101 6.86 -8.63 0.64
CA LEU A 101 7.50 -9.75 -0.06
C LEU A 101 7.19 -11.06 0.67
N GLN A 102 6.64 -12.04 -0.04
CA GLN A 102 6.57 -13.42 0.42
C GLN A 102 7.95 -14.07 0.30
N VAL A 103 8.33 -14.82 1.33
CA VAL A 103 9.50 -15.70 1.28
C VAL A 103 9.01 -17.12 1.14
N SER A 104 9.37 -17.76 0.04
CA SER A 104 9.18 -19.20 -0.12
C SER A 104 10.32 -19.92 0.59
N MET A 105 9.98 -20.81 1.53
CA MET A 105 10.95 -21.66 2.22
C MET A 105 11.40 -22.86 1.36
N GLU A 106 10.81 -23.06 0.17
CA GLU A 106 10.90 -24.30 -0.60
C GLU A 106 11.98 -24.32 -1.70
N SER A 107 12.64 -23.19 -1.99
CA SER A 107 13.70 -23.15 -3.01
C SER A 107 14.97 -22.51 -2.47
N ALA A 108 16.10 -23.21 -2.63
CA ALA A 108 17.46 -22.74 -2.29
C ALA A 108 17.91 -21.48 -3.07
N THR A 109 17.06 -20.96 -3.96
CA THR A 109 17.17 -19.64 -4.58
C THR A 109 16.17 -18.72 -3.90
N ASP A 110 16.70 -17.73 -3.18
CA ASP A 110 16.03 -16.71 -2.34
C ASP A 110 15.09 -15.78 -3.17
N SER A 111 14.11 -16.38 -3.85
CA SER A 111 13.21 -15.68 -4.77
C SER A 111 12.06 -15.05 -4.00
N GLN A 112 12.32 -13.85 -3.48
CA GLN A 112 11.28 -13.01 -2.87
C GLN A 112 10.22 -12.66 -3.94
N LYS A 113 9.00 -13.15 -3.73
CA LYS A 113 7.86 -12.88 -4.61
C LYS A 113 7.02 -11.74 -4.02
N PRO A 114 6.72 -10.68 -4.80
CA PRO A 114 5.81 -9.64 -4.34
C PRO A 114 4.43 -10.22 -4.04
N ALA A 115 3.96 -10.01 -2.81
CA ALA A 115 2.64 -10.40 -2.35
C ALA A 115 1.66 -9.21 -2.31
N GLY A 116 2.20 -8.00 -2.44
CA GLY A 116 1.46 -6.76 -2.27
C GLY A 116 2.38 -5.57 -2.01
N PHE A 117 1.79 -4.45 -1.64
CA PHE A 117 2.50 -3.25 -1.23
C PHE A 117 1.65 -2.37 -0.30
N ILE A 118 2.32 -1.46 0.40
CA ILE A 118 1.75 -0.33 1.11
C ILE A 118 2.12 0.92 0.32
N LEU A 119 1.13 1.71 -0.07
CA LEU A 119 1.29 3.00 -0.72
C LEU A 119 0.81 4.09 0.23
N LEU A 120 1.66 5.09 0.48
CA LEU A 120 1.37 6.24 1.32
C LEU A 120 1.59 7.53 0.55
N VAL A 121 0.64 8.46 0.69
CA VAL A 121 0.65 9.74 -0.01
C VAL A 121 0.59 10.88 0.99
N SER A 122 1.36 11.94 0.76
CA SER A 122 1.31 13.18 1.53
C SER A 122 1.21 14.40 0.61
N THR A 123 0.56 15.45 1.09
CA THR A 123 0.58 16.79 0.48
C THR A 123 1.83 17.58 0.85
N THR A 124 2.69 17.04 1.74
CA THR A 124 3.94 17.65 2.16
C THR A 124 5.10 17.06 1.36
N ARG A 125 6.09 17.88 1.00
CA ARG A 125 7.35 17.41 0.41
C ARG A 125 8.21 16.76 1.49
N TYR A 126 9.00 15.77 1.13
CA TYR A 126 9.90 15.05 2.05
C TYR A 126 9.18 14.45 3.28
N ALA A 127 7.91 14.04 3.11
CA ALA A 127 7.04 13.71 4.25
C ALA A 127 7.47 12.48 5.07
N PHE A 128 8.26 11.57 4.48
CA PHE A 128 8.66 10.30 5.09
C PHE A 128 10.16 10.32 5.37
N SER A 129 10.53 10.55 6.63
CA SER A 129 11.91 10.51 7.10
C SER A 129 12.51 9.10 7.04
N ILE A 130 13.84 8.97 7.21
CA ILE A 130 14.49 7.65 7.28
C ILE A 130 13.84 6.77 8.37
N LYS A 131 13.49 7.38 9.51
CA LYS A 131 12.82 6.68 10.62
C LYS A 131 11.43 6.20 10.21
N ASP A 132 10.65 7.04 9.53
CA ASP A 132 9.32 6.65 9.06
C ASP A 132 9.42 5.51 8.07
N ARG A 133 10.34 5.59 7.11
CA ARG A 133 10.55 4.53 6.09
C ARG A 133 10.95 3.20 6.73
N ALA A 134 11.84 3.22 7.71
CA ALA A 134 12.22 2.02 8.45
C ALA A 134 11.05 1.42 9.23
N TRP A 135 10.22 2.27 9.86
CA TRP A 135 9.03 1.83 10.58
C TRP A 135 7.96 1.27 9.63
N ILE A 136 7.71 1.91 8.49
CA ILE A 136 6.80 1.41 7.44
C ILE A 136 7.26 0.04 6.92
N ALA A 137 8.57 -0.14 6.70
CA ALA A 137 9.13 -1.44 6.32
C ALA A 137 8.90 -2.51 7.42
N ALA A 138 9.04 -2.15 8.69
CA ALA A 138 8.72 -3.06 9.79
C ALA A 138 7.23 -3.45 9.83
N VAL A 139 6.34 -2.49 9.55
CA VAL A 139 4.89 -2.74 9.42
C VAL A 139 4.59 -3.68 8.23
N ALA A 140 5.23 -3.47 7.08
CA ALA A 140 5.10 -4.36 5.92
C ALA A 140 5.58 -5.79 6.23
N ASN A 141 6.70 -5.93 6.97
CA ASN A 141 7.21 -7.23 7.43
C ASN A 141 6.26 -7.91 8.43
N LYS A 142 5.54 -7.15 9.26
CA LYS A 142 4.49 -7.71 10.13
C LYS A 142 3.34 -8.28 9.32
N LEU A 143 2.85 -7.55 8.30
CA LEU A 143 1.80 -8.03 7.40
C LEU A 143 2.22 -9.31 6.67
N ARG A 144 3.49 -9.40 6.25
CA ARG A 144 4.05 -10.63 5.68
C ARG A 144 3.91 -11.83 6.61
N GLY A 145 4.17 -11.66 7.91
CA GLY A 145 4.10 -12.75 8.89
C GLY A 145 2.73 -13.43 9.01
N ASN A 146 1.68 -12.76 8.54
CA ASN A 146 0.30 -13.25 8.55
C ASN A 146 -0.09 -13.95 7.24
N LEU A 147 0.74 -13.88 6.20
CA LEU A 147 0.57 -14.62 4.95
C LEU A 147 1.11 -16.05 5.15
N LYS A 148 0.25 -16.98 5.53
CA LYS A 148 0.56 -18.42 5.56
C LYS A 148 0.18 -19.10 4.25
#